data_AF-A0A536FS81-F1
#
_entry.id   AF-A0A536FS81-F1
#
_cell.length_a   1.000
_cell.length_b   1.000
_cell.length_c   1.000
_cell.angle_alpha   90.00
_cell.angle_beta   90.00
_cell.angle_gamma   90.00
#
_symmetry.space_group_name_H-M   'P 1'
#
loop_
_entity.id
_entity.type
_entity.pdbx_description
1 polymer ?
#
loop_
_entity_poly.entity_id
_entity_poly.type
_entity_poly.pdbx_seq_one_letter_code
_entity_poly.pdbx_strand_id
1 'polypeptide(L)'
;MGPRAFVVAFSAFALLLPPPPAPGPPATAPLSIGVSGNHLVNGSGQAIRLLGVNRSGTEYACIQGWGIFDGPNDATSVAAMAAWHINAVRIPMNEDCWLNINGVAPGYGGTPYQAAIQSYVKLLHQYGLYAILDLHWNAPGTTKATGQQVMPDADHAPAFWTSVASVFKSDPAVLFDLYNEPHDVSWSCWRNGCTSPGWPTAGMQSLVTAVRSTGATQPIMSGGLAWSNDLSGWSVNKPLDPANALVASFHNYNFNVCDPTCWTNTVAPLAAQVPVVTGELGEDDCGHGYIDQYMSWADAQAISYLGWTWDTWDCASGPALISNYDGTATAFGTGFRDHLRALSAPARRIVGPPTAPSCPLCWRRSR
;
A
#
# COMPACT_ATOMS: atom_id res chain seq x y z
N MET A 1 60.30 -72.74 -1.17
CA MET A 1 60.10 -71.36 -1.67
C MET A 1 58.60 -71.12 -1.71
N GLY A 2 58.05 -70.38 -0.74
CA GLY A 2 56.60 -70.22 -0.56
C GLY A 2 56.03 -69.07 -1.41
N PRO A 3 54.80 -69.18 -1.95
CA PRO A 3 54.18 -68.12 -2.71
C PRO A 3 53.54 -67.07 -1.79
N ARG A 4 53.77 -65.79 -2.09
CA ARG A 4 53.20 -64.64 -1.39
C ARG A 4 51.74 -64.45 -1.80
N ALA A 5 50.84 -64.38 -0.81
CA ALA A 5 49.45 -63.99 -1.00
C ALA A 5 49.33 -62.47 -1.06
N PHE A 6 48.77 -61.93 -2.15
CA PHE A 6 48.35 -60.54 -2.25
C PHE A 6 46.90 -60.43 -1.79
N VAL A 7 46.64 -59.60 -0.76
CA VAL A 7 45.30 -59.22 -0.33
C VAL A 7 44.90 -57.96 -1.11
N VAL A 8 43.87 -58.06 -1.95
CA VAL A 8 43.24 -56.91 -2.61
C VAL A 8 42.10 -56.41 -1.72
N ALA A 9 42.25 -55.21 -1.17
CA ALA A 9 41.18 -54.55 -0.44
C ALA A 9 40.20 -53.89 -1.43
N PHE A 10 38.95 -54.33 -1.43
CA PHE A 10 37.86 -53.63 -2.14
C PHE A 10 37.32 -52.51 -1.25
N SER A 11 37.58 -51.26 -1.62
CA SER A 11 36.91 -50.10 -1.05
C SER A 11 35.52 -49.94 -1.68
N ALA A 12 34.47 -50.19 -0.90
CA ALA A 12 33.10 -49.88 -1.31
C ALA A 12 32.86 -48.36 -1.20
N PHE A 13 32.78 -47.67 -2.34
CA PHE A 13 32.26 -46.31 -2.41
C PHE A 13 30.73 -46.35 -2.34
N ALA A 14 30.15 -46.02 -1.19
CA ALA A 14 28.74 -45.73 -1.09
C ALA A 14 28.48 -44.37 -1.78
N LEU A 15 27.79 -44.40 -2.92
CA LEU A 15 27.25 -43.21 -3.58
C LEU A 15 26.16 -42.62 -2.68
N LEU A 16 26.52 -41.59 -1.91
CA LEU A 16 25.56 -40.75 -1.20
C LEU A 16 24.79 -39.93 -2.23
N LEU A 17 23.53 -40.28 -2.46
CA LEU A 17 22.61 -39.43 -3.20
C LEU A 17 22.39 -38.13 -2.42
N PRO A 18 22.43 -36.95 -3.08
CA PRO A 18 22.10 -35.69 -2.42
C PRO A 18 20.65 -35.74 -1.90
N PRO A 19 20.37 -35.11 -0.73
CA PRO A 19 19.02 -35.05 -0.21
C PRO A 19 18.07 -34.37 -1.22
N PRO A 20 16.81 -34.80 -1.31
CA PRO A 20 15.84 -34.12 -2.16
C PRO A 20 15.74 -32.64 -1.77
N PRO A 21 15.58 -31.72 -2.75
CA PRO A 21 15.38 -30.32 -2.44
C PRO A 21 14.18 -30.15 -1.51
N ALA A 22 14.31 -29.23 -0.55
CA ALA A 22 13.21 -28.89 0.34
C ALA A 22 11.98 -28.47 -0.50
N PRO A 23 10.75 -28.83 -0.09
CA PRO A 23 9.55 -28.34 -0.76
C PRO A 23 9.59 -26.80 -0.79
N GLY A 24 9.46 -26.20 -1.97
CA GLY A 24 9.28 -24.76 -2.08
C GLY A 24 8.04 -24.29 -1.30
N PRO A 25 7.98 -23.01 -0.90
CA PRO A 25 6.78 -22.47 -0.28
C PRO A 25 5.56 -22.77 -1.16
N PRO A 26 4.41 -23.16 -0.58
CA PRO A 26 3.20 -23.45 -1.35
C PRO A 26 2.88 -22.28 -2.25
N ALA A 27 2.58 -22.55 -3.52
CA ALA A 27 2.27 -21.52 -4.51
C ALA A 27 1.07 -20.70 -4.00
N THR A 28 1.36 -19.48 -3.53
CA THR A 28 0.35 -18.51 -3.16
C THR A 28 -0.48 -18.22 -4.41
N ALA A 29 -1.81 -18.22 -4.29
CA ALA A 29 -2.65 -17.81 -5.41
C ALA A 29 -2.16 -16.44 -5.91
N PRO A 30 -2.12 -16.21 -7.25
CA PRO A 30 -1.64 -14.95 -7.78
C PRO A 30 -2.45 -13.80 -7.18
N LEU A 31 -1.74 -12.78 -6.69
CA LEU A 31 -2.36 -11.57 -6.15
C LEU A 31 -3.23 -10.95 -7.25
N SER A 32 -4.44 -10.56 -6.88
CA SER A 32 -5.35 -9.82 -7.73
C SER A 32 -6.23 -9.00 -6.82
N ILE A 33 -6.56 -7.78 -7.24
CA ILE A 33 -7.46 -6.90 -6.51
C ILE A 33 -8.52 -6.30 -7.42
N GLY A 34 -9.75 -6.24 -6.90
CA GLY A 34 -10.88 -5.62 -7.55
C GLY A 34 -11.79 -4.93 -6.55
N VAL A 35 -12.87 -4.35 -7.04
CA VAL A 35 -13.93 -3.74 -6.22
C VAL A 35 -15.21 -4.55 -6.39
N SER A 36 -15.89 -4.84 -5.29
CA SER A 36 -17.22 -5.42 -5.27
C SER A 36 -18.08 -4.71 -4.22
N GLY A 37 -19.05 -3.92 -4.67
CA GLY A 37 -19.82 -3.04 -3.79
C GLY A 37 -18.90 -2.05 -3.08
N ASN A 38 -18.96 -2.02 -1.75
CA ASN A 38 -18.14 -1.17 -0.90
C ASN A 38 -16.86 -1.84 -0.37
N HIS A 39 -16.43 -2.96 -0.96
CA HIS A 39 -15.24 -3.70 -0.53
C HIS A 39 -14.21 -3.87 -1.64
N LEU A 40 -12.94 -3.88 -1.25
CA LEU A 40 -11.88 -4.48 -2.06
C LEU A 40 -11.99 -6.00 -1.97
N VAL A 41 -11.77 -6.69 -3.07
CA VAL A 41 -11.82 -8.16 -3.14
C VAL A 41 -10.58 -8.73 -3.81
N ASN A 42 -10.17 -9.93 -3.41
CA ASN A 42 -9.08 -10.66 -4.07
C ASN A 42 -9.57 -11.44 -5.30
N GLY A 43 -8.67 -12.17 -5.96
CA GLY A 43 -8.99 -13.01 -7.13
C GLY A 43 -9.99 -14.16 -6.88
N SER A 44 -10.27 -14.52 -5.62
CA SER A 44 -11.33 -15.48 -5.27
C SER A 44 -12.65 -14.80 -4.86
N GLY A 45 -12.74 -13.48 -4.97
CA GLY A 45 -13.92 -12.69 -4.61
C GLY A 45 -14.08 -12.49 -3.10
N GLN A 46 -13.07 -12.82 -2.29
CA GLN A 46 -13.11 -12.59 -0.84
C GLN A 46 -12.81 -11.14 -0.55
N ALA A 47 -13.60 -10.52 0.34
CA ALA A 47 -13.31 -9.19 0.84
C ALA A 47 -11.94 -9.16 1.52
N ILE A 48 -11.13 -8.17 1.17
CA ILE A 48 -9.80 -7.92 1.74
C ILE A 48 -9.68 -6.46 2.18
N ARG A 49 -8.69 -6.19 3.04
CA ARG A 49 -8.25 -4.85 3.41
C ARG A 49 -6.80 -4.69 3.03
N LEU A 50 -6.41 -3.49 2.61
CA LEU A 50 -5.02 -3.10 2.43
C LEU A 50 -4.52 -2.55 3.76
N LEU A 51 -3.71 -3.33 4.46
CA LEU A 51 -3.05 -2.95 5.71
C LEU A 51 -1.57 -2.83 5.38
N GLY A 52 -1.13 -1.60 5.14
CA GLY A 52 0.10 -1.34 4.40
C GLY A 52 0.99 -0.27 4.99
N VAL A 53 1.99 0.13 4.21
CA VAL A 53 2.84 1.29 4.50
C VAL A 53 3.06 2.12 3.24
N ASN A 54 3.37 3.39 3.42
CA ASN A 54 3.95 4.22 2.37
C ASN A 54 5.46 3.99 2.34
N ARG A 55 6.04 3.94 1.14
CA ARG A 55 7.49 3.90 0.95
C ARG A 55 7.91 5.10 0.11
N SER A 56 8.25 6.19 0.80
CA SER A 56 8.65 7.44 0.16
C SER A 56 10.08 7.35 -0.41
N GLY A 57 10.43 8.31 -1.28
CA GLY A 57 11.73 8.45 -1.92
C GLY A 57 11.66 8.57 -3.43
N THR A 58 10.73 7.85 -4.07
CA THR A 58 10.61 7.81 -5.54
C THR A 58 10.04 9.07 -6.15
N GLU A 59 9.33 9.88 -5.39
CA GLU A 59 8.80 11.19 -5.76
C GLU A 59 9.85 12.30 -5.75
N TYR A 60 10.92 12.18 -4.95
CA TYR A 60 11.86 13.28 -4.74
C TYR A 60 13.32 12.99 -5.12
N ALA A 61 13.82 11.76 -4.92
CA ALA A 61 15.23 11.46 -5.13
C ALA A 61 15.67 11.70 -6.58
N CYS A 62 14.77 11.37 -7.51
CA CYS A 62 15.00 11.45 -8.95
C CYS A 62 15.09 12.89 -9.46
N ILE A 63 14.18 13.74 -9.00
CA ILE A 63 14.12 15.14 -9.44
C ILE A 63 15.19 16.00 -8.73
N GLN A 64 15.56 15.61 -7.50
CA GLN A 64 16.69 16.19 -6.76
C GLN A 64 18.05 15.70 -7.29
N GLY A 65 18.07 14.64 -8.10
CA GLY A 65 19.22 14.27 -8.92
C GLY A 65 20.28 13.44 -8.20
N TRP A 66 19.92 12.65 -7.20
CA TRP A 66 20.87 11.79 -6.48
C TRP A 66 20.51 10.30 -6.46
N GLY A 67 19.32 9.92 -6.92
CA GLY A 67 18.90 8.51 -6.97
C GLY A 67 17.49 8.33 -7.50
N ILE A 68 16.99 7.10 -7.54
CA ILE A 68 15.54 6.83 -7.76
C ILE A 68 14.85 6.53 -6.44
N PHE A 69 15.50 5.85 -5.50
CA PHE A 69 14.97 5.51 -4.18
C PHE A 69 15.78 6.18 -3.07
N ASP A 70 15.11 6.57 -1.99
CA ASP A 70 15.75 6.91 -0.72
C ASP A 70 15.92 5.64 0.12
N GLY A 71 17.11 5.05 0.12
CA GLY A 71 17.40 3.82 0.85
C GLY A 71 17.11 2.53 0.06
N PRO A 72 17.15 1.36 0.72
CA PRO A 72 17.14 0.06 0.06
C PRO A 72 15.76 -0.29 -0.49
N ASN A 73 15.77 -0.89 -1.68
CA ASN A 73 14.61 -1.33 -2.46
C ASN A 73 14.80 -2.79 -2.93
N ASP A 74 15.51 -3.60 -2.14
CA ASP A 74 15.89 -4.98 -2.44
C ASP A 74 15.04 -6.01 -1.67
N ALA A 75 15.30 -7.29 -1.93
CA ALA A 75 14.56 -8.39 -1.33
C ALA A 75 14.65 -8.40 0.21
N THR A 76 15.75 -7.92 0.79
CA THR A 76 15.91 -7.86 2.24
C THR A 76 15.03 -6.75 2.83
N SER A 77 14.98 -5.57 2.22
CA SER A 77 14.11 -4.49 2.71
C SER A 77 12.62 -4.83 2.56
N VAL A 78 12.22 -5.48 1.46
CA VAL A 78 10.84 -5.96 1.27
C VAL A 78 10.49 -7.11 2.23
N ALA A 79 11.44 -8.00 2.54
CA ALA A 79 11.22 -9.03 3.56
C ALA A 79 10.99 -8.43 4.96
N ALA A 80 11.71 -7.35 5.31
CA ALA A 80 11.52 -6.64 6.57
C ALA A 80 10.12 -5.98 6.65
N MET A 81 9.64 -5.39 5.55
CA MET A 81 8.26 -4.90 5.43
C MET A 81 7.26 -6.04 5.69
N ALA A 82 7.38 -7.15 4.97
CA ALA A 82 6.47 -8.29 5.09
C ALA A 82 6.45 -8.90 6.51
N ALA A 83 7.57 -8.82 7.25
CA ALA A 83 7.66 -9.28 8.65
C ALA A 83 6.82 -8.44 9.64
N TRP A 84 6.30 -7.29 9.24
CA TRP A 84 5.29 -6.51 9.98
C TRP A 84 3.85 -6.96 9.68
N HIS A 85 3.66 -8.00 8.87
CA HIS A 85 2.35 -8.53 8.45
C HIS A 85 1.52 -7.53 7.61
N ILE A 86 2.19 -6.59 6.95
CA ILE A 86 1.54 -5.75 5.94
C ILE A 86 1.20 -6.58 4.70
N ASN A 87 0.26 -6.09 3.89
CA ASN A 87 -0.07 -6.69 2.60
C ASN A 87 -0.08 -5.71 1.43
N ALA A 88 0.28 -4.44 1.65
CA ALA A 88 0.29 -3.41 0.62
C ALA A 88 1.41 -2.40 0.84
N VAL A 89 1.97 -1.87 -0.25
CA VAL A 89 2.90 -0.75 -0.23
C VAL A 89 2.43 0.32 -1.21
N ARG A 90 2.29 1.56 -0.73
CA ARG A 90 2.05 2.74 -1.59
C ARG A 90 3.38 3.39 -1.97
N ILE A 91 3.51 3.70 -3.25
CA ILE A 91 4.74 4.17 -3.90
C ILE A 91 4.46 5.57 -4.45
N PRO A 92 4.85 6.64 -3.72
CA PRO A 92 4.82 8.01 -4.19
C PRO A 92 5.69 8.20 -5.44
N MET A 93 5.12 8.65 -6.56
CA MET A 93 5.86 8.84 -7.81
C MET A 93 5.94 10.30 -8.23
N ASN A 94 6.94 10.60 -9.07
CA ASN A 94 7.14 11.91 -9.66
C ASN A 94 6.77 11.89 -11.14
N GLU A 95 5.95 12.84 -11.56
CA GLU A 95 5.53 13.02 -12.95
C GLU A 95 6.69 13.25 -13.92
N ASP A 96 7.54 14.23 -13.61
CA ASP A 96 8.68 14.61 -14.47
C ASP A 96 9.66 13.44 -14.59
N CYS A 97 9.93 12.73 -13.49
CA CYS A 97 10.81 11.57 -13.53
C CYS A 97 10.22 10.43 -14.34
N TRP A 98 8.91 10.17 -14.23
CA TRP A 98 8.28 9.13 -15.04
C TRP A 98 8.27 9.49 -16.53
N LEU A 99 7.92 10.73 -16.88
CA LEU A 99 7.78 11.21 -18.26
C LEU A 99 9.11 11.62 -18.91
N ASN A 100 10.18 11.78 -18.12
CA ASN A 100 11.48 12.31 -18.54
C ASN A 100 11.41 13.72 -19.14
N ILE A 101 10.71 14.62 -18.48
CA ILE A 101 10.53 16.00 -18.92
C ILE A 101 11.24 16.98 -17.97
N ASN A 102 11.19 18.28 -18.29
CA ASN A 102 11.62 19.38 -17.41
C ASN A 102 13.06 19.29 -16.87
N GLY A 103 13.93 18.53 -17.56
CA GLY A 103 15.35 18.44 -17.24
C GLY A 103 15.67 17.55 -16.04
N VAL A 104 14.91 16.46 -15.86
CA VAL A 104 15.32 15.34 -14.98
C VAL A 104 16.67 14.79 -15.44
N ALA A 105 17.54 14.41 -14.50
CA ALA A 105 18.83 13.83 -14.84
C ALA A 105 18.63 12.51 -15.63
N PRO A 106 19.35 12.28 -16.74
CA PRO A 106 19.09 11.12 -17.62
C PRO A 106 19.15 9.74 -16.96
N GLY A 107 19.86 9.60 -15.84
CA GLY A 107 19.94 8.36 -15.07
C GLY A 107 18.72 8.07 -14.19
N TYR A 108 17.84 9.06 -13.97
CA TYR A 108 16.73 8.98 -13.01
C TYR A 108 15.37 9.34 -13.63
N GLY A 109 15.32 9.65 -14.93
CA GLY A 109 14.09 9.95 -15.66
C GLY A 109 13.77 8.89 -16.73
N GLY A 110 12.51 8.77 -17.12
CA GLY A 110 12.06 7.93 -18.23
C GLY A 110 12.31 6.44 -18.01
N THR A 111 12.90 5.77 -19.00
CA THR A 111 13.11 4.32 -18.97
C THR A 111 13.82 3.82 -17.70
N PRO A 112 14.93 4.42 -17.21
CA PRO A 112 15.50 4.09 -15.91
C PRO A 112 14.50 4.11 -14.75
N TYR A 113 13.73 5.18 -14.61
CA TYR A 113 12.73 5.33 -13.54
C TYR A 113 11.61 4.30 -13.67
N GLN A 114 11.03 4.19 -14.87
CA GLN A 114 9.95 3.25 -15.16
C GLN A 114 10.37 1.79 -14.92
N ALA A 115 11.59 1.41 -15.30
CA ALA A 115 12.10 0.05 -15.08
C ALA A 115 12.36 -0.23 -13.59
N ALA A 116 12.82 0.76 -12.85
CA ALA A 116 13.03 0.66 -11.41
C ALA A 116 11.71 0.46 -10.66
N ILE A 117 10.66 1.24 -10.97
CA ILE A 117 9.32 1.07 -10.39
C ILE A 117 8.73 -0.30 -10.76
N GLN A 118 8.78 -0.71 -12.03
CA GLN A 118 8.30 -2.05 -12.45
C GLN A 118 9.01 -3.18 -11.70
N SER A 119 10.33 -3.08 -11.52
CA SER A 119 11.12 -4.08 -10.80
C SER A 119 10.75 -4.13 -9.32
N TYR A 120 10.51 -2.98 -8.71
CA TYR A 120 10.09 -2.88 -7.32
C TYR A 120 8.67 -3.43 -7.10
N VAL A 121 7.71 -3.08 -7.95
CA VAL A 121 6.34 -3.65 -7.94
C VAL A 121 6.39 -5.18 -8.06
N LYS A 122 7.16 -5.71 -9.02
CA LYS A 122 7.35 -7.16 -9.17
C LYS A 122 7.97 -7.81 -7.92
N LEU A 123 8.89 -7.13 -7.25
CA LEU A 123 9.48 -7.61 -6.01
C LEU A 123 8.46 -7.62 -4.86
N LEU A 124 7.67 -6.56 -4.69
CA LEU A 124 6.57 -6.52 -3.72
C LEU A 124 5.61 -7.70 -3.90
N HIS A 125 5.21 -8.00 -5.14
CA HIS A 125 4.32 -9.12 -5.43
C HIS A 125 4.93 -10.49 -5.08
N GLN A 126 6.26 -10.68 -5.21
CA GLN A 126 6.93 -11.91 -4.78
C GLN A 126 6.83 -12.15 -3.26
N TYR A 127 6.62 -11.09 -2.48
CA TYR A 127 6.42 -11.13 -1.04
C TYR A 127 4.94 -11.06 -0.63
N GLY A 128 4.00 -11.19 -1.58
CA GLY A 128 2.57 -11.18 -1.28
C GLY A 128 2.01 -9.78 -1.02
N LEU A 129 2.70 -8.72 -1.44
CA LEU A 129 2.30 -7.33 -1.22
C LEU A 129 1.65 -6.74 -2.49
N TYR A 130 0.48 -6.12 -2.35
CA TYR A 130 -0.12 -5.27 -3.39
C TYR A 130 0.68 -3.97 -3.54
N ALA A 131 0.64 -3.37 -4.72
CA ALA A 131 1.30 -2.08 -4.98
C ALA A 131 0.27 -1.01 -5.30
N ILE A 132 0.36 0.15 -4.64
CA ILE A 132 -0.45 1.34 -4.93
C ILE A 132 0.48 2.37 -5.55
N LEU A 133 0.29 2.67 -6.83
CA LEU A 133 1.08 3.69 -7.53
C LEU A 133 0.38 5.03 -7.36
N ASP A 134 1.09 6.03 -6.86
CA ASP A 134 0.56 7.34 -6.50
C ASP A 134 1.21 8.46 -7.31
N LEU A 135 0.42 9.37 -7.90
CA LEU A 135 0.96 10.63 -8.39
C LEU A 135 1.16 11.57 -7.21
N HIS A 136 2.39 11.61 -6.72
CA HIS A 136 2.71 12.40 -5.54
C HIS A 136 3.11 13.82 -5.93
N TRP A 137 4.11 13.97 -6.79
CA TRP A 137 4.61 15.27 -7.22
C TRP A 137 4.43 15.46 -8.73
N ASN A 138 3.93 16.64 -9.09
CA ASN A 138 3.69 17.10 -10.44
C ASN A 138 4.10 18.58 -10.59
N ALA A 139 4.16 19.09 -11.81
CA ALA A 139 4.35 20.52 -12.03
C ALA A 139 3.83 20.99 -13.40
N PRO A 140 3.23 22.19 -13.46
CA PRO A 140 2.71 22.74 -14.71
C PRO A 140 3.83 23.27 -15.62
N GLY A 141 3.64 23.10 -16.93
CA GLY A 141 4.51 23.64 -17.96
C GLY A 141 5.95 23.15 -17.83
N THR A 142 6.91 24.06 -17.92
CA THR A 142 8.34 23.70 -17.88
C THR A 142 8.94 23.69 -16.47
N THR A 143 8.11 23.79 -15.43
CA THR A 143 8.57 23.82 -14.04
C THR A 143 8.93 22.41 -13.60
N LYS A 144 9.98 22.27 -12.78
CA LYS A 144 10.32 20.97 -12.20
C LYS A 144 9.36 20.58 -11.09
N ALA A 145 8.87 19.34 -11.10
CA ALA A 145 8.04 18.73 -10.05
C ALA A 145 8.84 18.48 -8.76
N THR A 146 9.18 19.52 -8.01
CA THR A 146 9.99 19.43 -6.79
C THR A 146 9.16 19.46 -5.49
N GLY A 147 7.84 19.30 -5.58
CA GLY A 147 6.94 19.33 -4.43
C GLY A 147 5.47 19.16 -4.82
N GLN A 148 4.65 18.93 -3.80
CA GLN A 148 3.19 18.83 -3.90
C GLN A 148 2.57 20.10 -4.47
N GLN A 149 1.54 19.95 -5.32
CA GLN A 149 0.71 21.04 -5.82
C GLN A 149 -0.73 20.95 -5.28
N VAL A 150 -1.52 22.01 -5.48
CA VAL A 150 -2.94 22.01 -5.08
C VAL A 150 -3.77 20.93 -5.80
N MET A 151 -3.37 20.58 -7.02
CA MET A 151 -4.03 19.64 -7.93
C MET A 151 -3.00 19.10 -8.95
N PRO A 152 -3.32 18.02 -9.68
CA PRO A 152 -2.57 17.65 -10.89
C PRO A 152 -2.68 18.75 -11.96
N ASP A 153 -1.62 18.95 -12.75
CA ASP A 153 -1.64 19.84 -13.91
C ASP A 153 -2.27 19.17 -15.13
N ALA A 154 -2.94 19.96 -15.97
CA ALA A 154 -3.66 19.44 -17.13
C ALA A 154 -2.76 19.04 -18.30
N ASP A 155 -1.53 19.55 -18.36
CA ASP A 155 -0.62 19.37 -19.49
C ASP A 155 0.20 18.08 -19.41
N HIS A 156 0.52 17.57 -18.20
CA HIS A 156 1.31 16.35 -18.03
C HIS A 156 0.58 15.23 -17.28
N ALA A 157 -0.26 15.52 -16.27
CA ALA A 157 -0.80 14.46 -15.41
C ALA A 157 -1.66 13.42 -16.17
N PRO A 158 -2.47 13.79 -17.18
CA PRO A 158 -3.15 12.80 -18.03
C PRO A 158 -2.16 11.93 -18.83
N ALA A 159 -1.04 12.48 -19.29
CA ALA A 159 -0.01 11.72 -20.01
C ALA A 159 0.75 10.77 -19.07
N PHE A 160 1.06 11.22 -17.86
CA PHE A 160 1.59 10.38 -16.78
C PHE A 160 0.68 9.17 -16.54
N TRP A 161 -0.60 9.41 -16.25
CA TRP A 161 -1.54 8.32 -15.95
C TRP A 161 -1.79 7.39 -17.14
N THR A 162 -1.83 7.92 -18.36
CA THR A 162 -1.90 7.08 -19.57
C THR A 162 -0.68 6.17 -19.69
N SER A 163 0.52 6.68 -19.39
CA SER A 163 1.76 5.91 -19.46
C SER A 163 1.87 4.88 -18.34
N VAL A 164 1.60 5.26 -17.09
CA VAL A 164 1.60 4.35 -15.92
C VAL A 164 0.59 3.23 -16.14
N ALA A 165 -0.66 3.56 -16.48
CA ALA A 165 -1.69 2.55 -16.71
C ALA A 165 -1.34 1.64 -17.90
N SER A 166 -0.73 2.15 -18.97
CA SER A 166 -0.29 1.32 -20.10
C SER A 166 0.77 0.29 -19.70
N VAL A 167 1.69 0.65 -18.80
CA VAL A 167 2.72 -0.25 -18.25
C VAL A 167 2.09 -1.31 -17.35
N PHE A 168 1.19 -0.90 -16.45
CA PHE A 168 0.70 -1.77 -15.39
C PHE A 168 -0.65 -2.44 -15.66
N LYS A 169 -1.41 -2.13 -16.73
CA LYS A 169 -2.76 -2.68 -16.98
C LYS A 169 -2.89 -4.21 -16.99
N SER A 170 -1.78 -4.92 -17.20
CA SER A 170 -1.76 -6.40 -17.16
C SER A 170 -1.41 -6.97 -15.79
N ASP A 171 -1.08 -6.12 -14.82
CA ASP A 171 -0.80 -6.48 -13.44
C ASP A 171 -2.08 -6.33 -12.59
N PRO A 172 -2.72 -7.46 -12.19
CA PRO A 172 -3.96 -7.42 -11.44
C PRO A 172 -3.76 -7.08 -9.96
N ALA A 173 -2.53 -6.94 -9.47
CA ALA A 173 -2.19 -6.67 -8.08
C ALA A 173 -1.82 -5.20 -7.81
N VAL A 174 -2.04 -4.33 -8.79
CA VAL A 174 -1.78 -2.87 -8.72
C VAL A 174 -3.07 -2.08 -8.51
N LEU A 175 -2.98 -0.97 -7.78
CA LEU A 175 -3.98 0.10 -7.72
C LEU A 175 -3.35 1.41 -8.19
N PHE A 176 -4.19 2.33 -8.69
CA PHE A 176 -3.78 3.67 -9.12
C PHE A 176 -4.37 4.73 -8.20
N ASP A 177 -3.56 5.44 -7.44
CA ASP A 177 -3.96 6.58 -6.60
C ASP A 177 -3.72 7.88 -7.36
N LEU A 178 -4.80 8.47 -7.89
CA LEU A 178 -4.72 9.45 -8.97
C LEU A 178 -3.96 10.71 -8.61
N TYR A 179 -4.00 11.09 -7.34
CA TYR A 179 -3.25 12.22 -6.82
C TYR A 179 -3.21 12.17 -5.30
N ASN A 180 -2.03 12.46 -4.76
CA ASN A 180 -1.76 12.40 -3.33
C ASN A 180 -2.74 13.24 -2.50
N GLU A 181 -2.76 14.56 -2.70
CA GLU A 181 -3.46 15.47 -1.79
C GLU A 181 -4.07 16.67 -2.52
N PRO A 182 -5.31 16.57 -3.02
CA PRO A 182 -6.04 17.74 -3.50
C PRO A 182 -6.35 18.72 -2.35
N HIS A 183 -6.07 20.01 -2.53
CA HIS A 183 -6.35 21.03 -1.54
C HIS A 183 -6.62 22.40 -2.17
N ASP A 184 -7.18 23.34 -1.40
CA ASP A 184 -7.43 24.74 -1.80
C ASP A 184 -8.22 24.96 -3.10
N VAL A 185 -9.05 23.99 -3.48
CA VAL A 185 -9.95 24.06 -4.64
C VAL A 185 -11.38 23.67 -4.25
N SER A 186 -12.36 24.07 -5.07
CA SER A 186 -13.74 23.60 -4.91
C SER A 186 -13.91 22.15 -5.39
N TRP A 187 -14.93 21.44 -4.90
CA TRP A 187 -15.31 20.11 -5.41
C TRP A 187 -15.59 20.08 -6.92
N SER A 188 -16.09 21.18 -7.49
CA SER A 188 -16.28 21.31 -8.94
C SER A 188 -14.94 21.33 -9.69
N CYS A 189 -13.95 22.05 -9.16
CA CYS A 189 -12.59 22.03 -9.71
C CYS A 189 -11.92 20.68 -9.51
N TRP A 190 -12.05 20.08 -8.32
CA TRP A 190 -11.55 18.73 -8.03
C TRP A 190 -12.04 17.71 -9.07
N ARG A 191 -13.34 17.74 -9.41
CA ARG A 191 -13.91 16.81 -10.39
C ARG A 191 -13.48 17.13 -11.82
N ASN A 192 -13.61 18.39 -12.23
CA ASN A 192 -13.62 18.78 -13.65
C ASN A 192 -12.34 19.47 -14.12
N GLY A 193 -11.45 19.84 -13.20
CA GLY A 193 -10.36 20.76 -13.45
C GLY A 193 -10.83 22.22 -13.38
N CYS A 194 -9.89 23.13 -13.19
CA CYS A 194 -10.09 24.57 -13.24
C CYS A 194 -8.75 25.28 -13.49
N THR A 195 -8.70 26.60 -13.35
CA THR A 195 -7.43 27.32 -13.26
C THR A 195 -7.17 27.68 -11.81
N SER A 196 -6.21 27.03 -11.15
CA SER A 196 -5.82 27.31 -9.77
C SER A 196 -4.45 26.72 -9.43
N PRO A 197 -3.53 27.44 -8.77
CA PRO A 197 -3.55 28.87 -8.41
C PRO A 197 -3.16 29.82 -9.57
N GLY A 198 -3.02 29.31 -10.80
CA GLY A 198 -2.62 30.13 -11.96
C GLY A 198 -2.34 29.33 -13.24
N TRP A 199 -2.61 28.03 -13.23
CA TRP A 199 -2.40 27.11 -14.33
C TRP A 199 -3.61 26.15 -14.42
N PRO A 200 -3.90 25.57 -15.60
CA PRO A 200 -4.99 24.62 -15.76
C PRO A 200 -4.71 23.32 -15.03
N THR A 201 -5.63 22.91 -14.15
CA THR A 201 -5.57 21.66 -13.39
C THR A 201 -6.29 20.52 -14.12
N ALA A 202 -5.79 19.30 -13.99
CA ALA A 202 -6.51 18.10 -14.39
C ALA A 202 -7.48 17.70 -13.27
N GLY A 203 -8.79 17.68 -13.54
CA GLY A 203 -9.76 17.13 -12.60
C GLY A 203 -9.70 15.61 -12.52
N MET A 204 -10.18 15.02 -11.42
CA MET A 204 -10.21 13.57 -11.22
C MET A 204 -10.93 12.82 -12.35
N GLN A 205 -11.95 13.40 -12.96
CA GLN A 205 -12.61 12.78 -14.12
C GLN A 205 -11.66 12.59 -15.31
N SER A 206 -10.77 13.57 -15.55
CA SER A 206 -9.81 13.49 -16.65
C SER A 206 -8.77 12.39 -16.39
N LEU A 207 -8.34 12.23 -15.14
CA LEU A 207 -7.36 11.21 -14.76
C LEU A 207 -7.95 9.80 -14.77
N VAL A 208 -9.19 9.60 -14.28
CA VAL A 208 -9.93 8.35 -14.48
C VAL A 208 -10.04 8.01 -15.97
N THR A 209 -10.36 9.00 -16.80
CA THR A 209 -10.46 8.80 -18.26
C THR A 209 -9.11 8.40 -18.86
N ALA A 210 -8.01 9.06 -18.45
CA ALA A 210 -6.67 8.72 -18.90
C ALA A 210 -6.32 7.26 -18.60
N VAL A 211 -6.51 6.81 -17.35
CA VAL A 211 -6.29 5.41 -16.94
C VAL A 211 -7.16 4.46 -17.76
N ARG A 212 -8.49 4.69 -17.81
CA ARG A 212 -9.43 3.79 -18.47
C ARG A 212 -9.27 3.73 -19.99
N SER A 213 -8.78 4.79 -20.63
CA SER A 213 -8.52 4.81 -22.07
C SER A 213 -7.46 3.78 -22.52
N THR A 214 -6.62 3.33 -21.59
CA THR A 214 -5.60 2.29 -21.86
C THR A 214 -6.15 0.86 -21.85
N GLY A 215 -7.39 0.69 -21.37
CA GLY A 215 -8.00 -0.61 -21.07
C GLY A 215 -7.70 -1.14 -19.67
N ALA A 216 -7.03 -0.37 -18.80
CA ALA A 216 -6.78 -0.75 -17.42
C ALA A 216 -8.09 -0.90 -16.62
N THR A 217 -8.23 -2.01 -15.90
CA THR A 217 -9.43 -2.34 -15.09
C THR A 217 -9.18 -2.33 -13.59
N GLN A 218 -7.94 -2.05 -13.16
CA GLN A 218 -7.57 -2.04 -11.75
C GLN A 218 -8.35 -0.98 -10.95
N PRO A 219 -8.47 -1.16 -9.63
CA PRO A 219 -9.06 -0.13 -8.77
C PRO A 219 -8.33 1.21 -8.90
N ILE A 220 -9.11 2.29 -8.87
CA ILE A 220 -8.61 3.66 -8.91
C ILE A 220 -8.98 4.35 -7.60
N MET A 221 -7.97 4.79 -6.86
CA MET A 221 -8.10 5.62 -5.68
C MET A 221 -8.17 7.11 -6.06
N SER A 222 -9.05 7.86 -5.40
CA SER A 222 -9.16 9.31 -5.56
C SER A 222 -9.41 9.97 -4.21
N GLY A 223 -8.43 10.76 -3.77
CA GLY A 223 -8.46 11.55 -2.54
C GLY A 223 -9.48 12.69 -2.59
N GLY A 224 -10.03 13.04 -1.43
CA GLY A 224 -10.93 14.18 -1.28
C GLY A 224 -10.22 15.54 -1.28
N LEU A 225 -10.86 16.56 -0.72
CA LEU A 225 -10.24 17.87 -0.51
C LEU A 225 -9.49 17.92 0.83
N ALA A 226 -8.97 19.11 1.16
CA ALA A 226 -8.26 19.39 2.41
C ALA A 226 -7.15 18.37 2.65
N TRP A 227 -6.28 18.19 1.66
CA TRP A 227 -5.17 17.24 1.69
C TRP A 227 -5.68 15.81 1.85
N SER A 228 -6.63 15.42 1.00
CA SER A 228 -7.31 14.11 1.04
C SER A 228 -8.01 13.77 2.37
N ASN A 229 -8.24 14.74 3.27
CA ASN A 229 -8.91 14.54 4.55
C ASN A 229 -10.43 14.82 4.52
N ASP A 230 -10.92 15.66 3.61
CA ASP A 230 -12.35 15.94 3.47
C ASP A 230 -13.00 15.05 2.40
N LEU A 231 -13.81 14.08 2.83
CA LEU A 231 -14.60 13.20 1.96
C LEU A 231 -16.07 13.61 1.81
N SER A 232 -16.49 14.72 2.41
CA SER A 232 -17.91 15.12 2.50
C SER A 232 -18.59 15.32 1.14
N GLY A 233 -17.84 15.82 0.16
CA GLY A 233 -18.34 16.01 -1.21
C GLY A 233 -18.04 14.85 -2.16
N TRP A 234 -17.35 13.79 -1.73
CA TRP A 234 -16.86 12.75 -2.62
C TRP A 234 -17.99 12.03 -3.36
N SER A 235 -19.02 11.58 -2.66
CA SER A 235 -20.13 10.81 -3.28
C SER A 235 -20.88 11.60 -4.35
N VAL A 236 -21.09 12.90 -4.12
CA VAL A 236 -21.78 13.79 -5.07
C VAL A 236 -20.89 14.12 -6.28
N ASN A 237 -19.58 14.16 -6.09
CA ASN A 237 -18.63 14.55 -7.14
C ASN A 237 -17.87 13.38 -7.78
N LYS A 238 -18.10 12.13 -7.35
CA LYS A 238 -17.35 10.94 -7.79
C LYS A 238 -17.26 10.85 -9.32
N PRO A 239 -16.06 10.68 -9.91
CA PRO A 239 -15.92 10.50 -11.35
C PRO A 239 -16.80 9.36 -11.89
N LEU A 240 -17.16 9.46 -13.18
CA LEU A 240 -17.70 8.32 -13.90
C LEU A 240 -16.55 7.35 -14.21
N ASP A 241 -16.68 6.12 -13.70
CA ASP A 241 -15.77 5.02 -13.99
C ASP A 241 -16.54 3.85 -14.64
N PRO A 242 -16.30 3.53 -15.92
CA PRO A 242 -16.96 2.41 -16.59
C PRO A 242 -16.63 1.04 -15.96
N ALA A 243 -15.51 0.91 -15.23
CA ALA A 243 -15.16 -0.32 -14.53
C ALA A 243 -15.86 -0.44 -13.17
N ASN A 244 -16.52 0.61 -12.68
CA ASN A 244 -17.11 0.69 -11.33
C ASN A 244 -16.14 0.27 -10.21
N ALA A 245 -14.87 0.66 -10.33
CA ALA A 245 -13.80 0.27 -9.43
C ALA A 245 -13.13 1.47 -8.76
N LEU A 246 -13.91 2.51 -8.44
CA LEU A 246 -13.44 3.66 -7.67
C LEU A 246 -13.34 3.32 -6.19
N VAL A 247 -12.29 3.87 -5.57
CA VAL A 247 -11.96 3.78 -4.15
C VAL A 247 -11.76 5.21 -3.65
N ALA A 248 -12.33 5.57 -2.51
CA ALA A 248 -12.04 6.85 -1.89
C ALA A 248 -10.70 6.76 -1.13
N SER A 249 -9.77 7.67 -1.42
CA SER A 249 -8.52 7.81 -0.65
C SER A 249 -8.73 8.81 0.48
N PHE A 250 -8.25 8.50 1.68
CA PHE A 250 -8.38 9.31 2.89
C PHE A 250 -7.02 9.49 3.57
N HIS A 251 -6.63 10.70 3.93
CA HIS A 251 -5.41 10.93 4.71
C HIS A 251 -5.79 11.37 6.11
N ASN A 252 -5.26 10.68 7.13
CA ASN A 252 -5.69 10.87 8.51
C ASN A 252 -4.50 11.07 9.45
N TYR A 253 -4.39 12.29 9.96
CA TYR A 253 -3.36 12.71 10.89
C TYR A 253 -3.97 13.42 12.09
N ASN A 254 -3.28 13.42 13.23
CA ASN A 254 -3.74 14.07 14.47
C ASN A 254 -3.89 15.60 14.37
N PHE A 255 -3.29 16.22 13.37
CA PHE A 255 -3.41 17.65 13.06
C PHE A 255 -4.44 17.98 11.97
N ASN A 256 -5.12 16.98 11.42
CA ASN A 256 -6.13 17.18 10.39
C ASN A 256 -7.48 17.65 10.97
N VAL A 257 -8.32 18.22 10.08
CA VAL A 257 -9.64 18.75 10.46
C VAL A 257 -10.68 17.66 10.74
N CYS A 258 -10.57 16.50 10.08
CA CYS A 258 -11.46 15.36 10.29
C CYS A 258 -11.05 14.58 11.56
N ASP A 259 -11.86 14.76 12.60
CA ASP A 259 -11.70 14.13 13.91
C ASP A 259 -12.56 12.84 14.04
N PRO A 260 -12.61 12.17 15.21
CA PRO A 260 -13.48 11.01 15.42
C PRO A 260 -14.98 11.26 15.14
N THR A 261 -15.45 12.50 15.29
CA THR A 261 -16.83 12.88 14.94
C THR A 261 -17.01 12.82 13.43
N CYS A 262 -16.08 13.37 12.67
CA CYS A 262 -16.04 13.32 11.21
C CYS A 262 -15.90 11.87 10.69
N TRP A 263 -15.07 11.02 11.32
CA TRP A 263 -14.98 9.60 10.94
C TRP A 263 -16.36 8.92 10.95
N THR A 264 -17.14 9.18 12.01
CA THR A 264 -18.48 8.59 12.18
C THR A 264 -19.52 9.21 11.25
N ASN A 265 -19.49 10.52 11.04
CA ASN A 265 -20.55 11.25 10.33
C ASN A 265 -20.29 11.42 8.83
N THR A 266 -19.06 11.20 8.36
CA THR A 266 -18.66 11.41 6.97
C THR A 266 -18.00 10.17 6.38
N VAL A 267 -16.94 9.66 7.02
CA VAL A 267 -16.15 8.56 6.46
C VAL A 267 -16.92 7.24 6.47
N ALA A 268 -17.52 6.86 7.61
CA ALA A 268 -18.30 5.62 7.71
C ALA A 268 -19.51 5.57 6.74
N PRO A 269 -20.34 6.62 6.62
CA PRO A 269 -21.42 6.65 5.62
C PRO A 269 -20.95 6.50 4.17
N LEU A 270 -19.74 7.00 3.85
CA LEU A 270 -19.14 6.79 2.53
C LEU A 270 -18.60 5.36 2.37
N ALA A 271 -17.94 4.82 3.39
CA ALA A 271 -17.44 3.44 3.43
C ALA A 271 -18.55 2.37 3.32
N ALA A 272 -19.80 2.74 3.60
CA ALA A 272 -20.97 1.89 3.35
C ALA A 272 -21.37 1.83 1.86
N GLN A 273 -20.81 2.69 1.00
CA GLN A 273 -21.19 2.83 -0.42
C GLN A 273 -20.06 2.48 -1.38
N VAL A 274 -18.81 2.81 -1.02
CA VAL A 274 -17.61 2.55 -1.80
C VAL A 274 -16.48 2.09 -0.88
N PRO A 275 -15.47 1.35 -1.38
CA PRO A 275 -14.29 1.07 -0.58
C PRO A 275 -13.58 2.38 -0.21
N VAL A 276 -13.12 2.46 1.04
CA VAL A 276 -12.27 3.54 1.54
C VAL A 276 -10.91 2.96 1.90
N VAL A 277 -9.86 3.61 1.42
CA VAL A 277 -8.47 3.32 1.80
C VAL A 277 -7.90 4.57 2.44
N THR A 278 -7.46 4.47 3.68
CA THR A 278 -6.64 5.50 4.31
C THR A 278 -5.24 5.43 3.73
N GLY A 279 -5.01 6.21 2.66
CA GLY A 279 -3.76 6.23 1.89
C GLY A 279 -2.55 6.61 2.74
N GLU A 280 -2.79 7.44 3.76
CA GLU A 280 -1.78 7.86 4.75
C GLU A 280 -2.38 7.96 6.14
N LEU A 281 -1.68 7.40 7.12
CA LEU A 281 -2.01 7.42 8.54
C LEU A 281 -0.75 7.73 9.35
N GLY A 282 -0.82 8.73 10.23
CA GLY A 282 0.26 9.05 11.16
C GLY A 282 -0.10 10.06 12.25
N GLU A 283 0.88 10.36 13.10
CA GLU A 283 0.84 11.45 14.10
C GLU A 283 2.24 12.06 14.28
N ASP A 284 2.32 13.30 14.78
CA ASP A 284 3.53 14.14 14.79
C ASP A 284 4.27 14.23 16.14
N ASP A 285 3.96 13.34 17.10
CA ASP A 285 4.52 13.38 18.45
C ASP A 285 5.40 12.16 18.82
N CYS A 286 5.72 11.29 17.85
CA CYS A 286 6.36 9.98 18.04
C CYS A 286 5.60 9.02 18.99
N GLY A 287 4.43 9.41 19.50
CA GLY A 287 3.47 8.53 20.15
C GLY A 287 2.77 7.65 19.13
N HIS A 288 1.81 6.84 19.57
CA HIS A 288 0.93 6.07 18.67
C HIS A 288 -0.53 6.10 19.14
N GLY A 289 -0.88 7.06 20.02
CA GLY A 289 -2.16 7.07 20.70
C GLY A 289 -3.30 7.47 19.76
N TYR A 290 -3.03 8.40 18.83
CA TYR A 290 -3.99 8.79 17.81
C TYR A 290 -4.21 7.65 16.81
N ILE A 291 -3.14 7.04 16.30
CA ILE A 291 -3.27 5.96 15.33
C ILE A 291 -3.92 4.71 15.94
N ASP A 292 -3.69 4.41 17.22
CA ASP A 292 -4.35 3.29 17.90
C ASP A 292 -5.88 3.47 17.93
N GLN A 293 -6.33 4.69 18.25
CA GLN A 293 -7.76 5.03 18.24
C GLN A 293 -8.35 4.88 16.84
N TYR A 294 -7.64 5.39 15.82
CA TYR A 294 -8.09 5.32 14.44
C TYR A 294 -8.12 3.89 13.90
N MET A 295 -7.04 3.12 14.05
CA MET A 295 -6.95 1.75 13.53
C MET A 295 -8.03 0.85 14.12
N SER A 296 -8.28 0.95 15.43
CA SER A 296 -9.37 0.21 16.10
C SER A 296 -10.75 0.55 15.52
N TRP A 297 -11.01 1.84 15.29
CA TRP A 297 -12.25 2.29 14.64
C TRP A 297 -12.34 1.81 13.19
N ALA A 298 -11.27 1.97 12.41
CA ALA A 298 -11.21 1.59 10.99
C ALA A 298 -11.35 0.08 10.80
N ASP A 299 -10.83 -0.73 11.73
CA ASP A 299 -11.04 -2.18 11.75
C ASP A 299 -12.51 -2.55 11.87
N ALA A 300 -13.24 -1.89 12.77
CA ALA A 300 -14.69 -2.10 12.93
C ALA A 300 -15.49 -1.66 11.70
N GLN A 301 -14.97 -0.73 10.89
CA GLN A 301 -15.57 -0.29 9.63
C GLN A 301 -15.06 -1.05 8.40
N ALA A 302 -14.12 -2.00 8.56
CA ALA A 302 -13.43 -2.68 7.47
C ALA A 302 -12.71 -1.74 6.48
N ILE A 303 -12.26 -0.57 6.94
CA ILE A 303 -11.54 0.43 6.14
C ILE A 303 -10.06 0.06 6.05
N SER A 304 -9.46 0.17 4.87
CA SER A 304 -8.02 -0.11 4.69
C SER A 304 -7.17 1.05 5.23
N TYR A 305 -5.91 0.83 5.63
CA TYR A 305 -5.01 1.91 6.03
C TYR A 305 -3.54 1.60 5.78
N LEU A 306 -2.77 2.65 5.48
CA LEU A 306 -1.34 2.57 5.25
C LEU A 306 -0.60 3.56 6.16
N GLY A 307 0.31 3.04 6.98
CA GLY A 307 1.14 3.88 7.83
C GLY A 307 2.10 4.72 6.99
N TRP A 308 2.09 6.04 7.20
CA TRP A 308 3.18 6.91 6.76
C TRP A 308 4.20 6.96 7.90
N THR A 309 5.48 6.60 7.74
CA THR A 309 6.13 6.06 6.52
C THR A 309 7.21 5.01 6.81
N TRP A 310 7.47 4.10 5.87
CA TRP A 310 8.58 3.15 5.92
C TRP A 310 9.90 3.79 5.45
N ASP A 311 10.41 4.73 6.24
CA ASP A 311 11.67 5.42 6.02
C ASP A 311 12.41 5.58 7.35
N THR A 312 13.73 5.79 7.32
CA THR A 312 14.54 5.98 8.54
C THR A 312 14.68 7.46 8.93
N TRP A 313 13.62 8.24 8.74
CA TRP A 313 13.57 9.64 9.12
C TRP A 313 13.25 9.82 10.61
N ASP A 314 13.04 11.06 11.03
CA ASP A 314 12.55 11.38 12.37
C ASP A 314 11.04 11.15 12.49
N CYS A 315 10.61 10.48 13.57
CA CYS A 315 9.20 10.18 13.79
C CYS A 315 8.35 11.38 14.21
N ALA A 316 8.96 12.48 14.67
CA ALA A 316 8.20 13.66 15.09
C ALA A 316 7.88 14.59 13.90
N SER A 317 8.73 14.58 12.86
CA SER A 317 8.59 15.48 11.72
C SER A 317 8.17 14.82 10.40
N GLY A 318 8.25 13.48 10.29
CA GLY A 318 7.86 12.76 9.07
C GLY A 318 7.42 11.33 9.34
N PRO A 319 6.34 11.13 10.14
CA PRO A 319 6.06 10.00 11.03
C PRO A 319 6.75 8.67 10.68
N ALA A 320 8.06 8.58 10.86
CA ALA A 320 8.82 7.40 10.47
C ALA A 320 8.42 6.19 11.32
N LEU A 321 7.95 5.13 10.68
CA LEU A 321 7.62 3.85 11.32
C LEU A 321 8.88 3.13 11.79
N ILE A 322 10.00 3.28 11.07
CA ILE A 322 11.23 2.54 11.32
C ILE A 322 12.40 3.46 11.64
N SER A 323 13.31 2.98 12.46
CA SER A 323 14.62 3.61 12.68
C SER A 323 15.74 2.93 11.88
N ASN A 324 15.45 1.75 11.31
CA ASN A 324 16.36 1.00 10.45
C ASN A 324 15.58 0.15 9.43
N TYR A 325 16.13 0.00 8.23
CA TYR A 325 15.55 -0.78 7.14
C TYR A 325 15.50 -2.30 7.38
N ASP A 326 16.10 -2.80 8.47
CA ASP A 326 15.85 -4.16 8.97
C ASP A 326 14.45 -4.34 9.63
N GLY A 327 13.66 -3.26 9.70
CA GLY A 327 12.31 -3.26 10.29
C GLY A 327 12.30 -2.94 11.78
N THR A 328 13.40 -2.44 12.35
CA THR A 328 13.42 -1.91 13.71
C THR A 328 12.49 -0.71 13.82
N ALA A 329 11.44 -0.84 14.62
CA ALA A 329 10.42 0.20 14.78
C ALA A 329 10.93 1.42 15.57
N THR A 330 10.37 2.59 15.27
CA THR A 330 10.36 3.74 16.20
C THR A 330 9.34 3.50 17.32
N ALA A 331 9.19 4.47 18.23
CA ALA A 331 8.10 4.45 19.22
C ALA A 331 6.73 4.48 18.53
N PHE A 332 6.54 5.40 17.58
CA PHE A 332 5.35 5.48 16.72
C PHE A 332 5.08 4.16 15.98
N GLY A 333 6.09 3.64 15.26
CA GLY A 333 5.92 2.41 14.48
C GLY A 333 5.67 1.15 15.31
N THR A 334 5.98 1.17 16.61
CA THR A 334 5.68 0.04 17.51
C THR A 334 4.17 -0.17 17.63
N GLY A 335 3.38 0.91 17.78
CA GLY A 335 1.91 0.83 17.84
C GLY A 335 1.33 0.23 16.56
N PHE A 336 1.73 0.78 15.40
CA PHE A 336 1.29 0.29 14.10
C PHE A 336 1.63 -1.19 13.88
N ARG A 337 2.89 -1.59 14.08
CA ARG A 337 3.36 -2.97 13.89
C ARG A 337 2.63 -3.96 14.80
N ASP A 338 2.51 -3.62 16.08
CA ASP A 338 1.95 -4.54 17.07
C ASP A 338 0.45 -4.72 16.85
N HIS A 339 -0.24 -3.67 16.38
CA HIS A 339 -1.64 -3.76 15.92
C HIS A 339 -1.81 -4.73 14.75
N LEU A 340 -0.98 -4.62 13.70
CA LEU A 340 -1.03 -5.53 12.55
C LEU A 340 -0.71 -6.99 12.92
N ARG A 341 0.23 -7.20 13.84
CA ARG A 341 0.53 -8.52 14.41
C ARG A 341 -0.65 -9.10 15.18
N ALA A 342 -1.38 -8.27 15.93
CA ALA A 342 -2.58 -8.71 16.65
C ALA A 342 -3.69 -9.14 15.69
N LEU A 343 -3.90 -8.41 14.58
CA LEU A 343 -4.89 -8.75 13.55
C LEU A 343 -4.56 -10.03 12.76
N SER A 344 -3.27 -10.30 12.55
CA SER A 344 -2.80 -11.48 11.82
C SER A 344 -2.71 -12.75 12.69
N ALA A 345 -2.81 -12.62 14.01
CA ALA A 345 -2.84 -13.76 14.91
C ALA A 345 -4.11 -14.61 14.68
N PRO A 346 -3.99 -15.94 14.55
CA PRO A 346 -5.17 -16.81 14.49
C PRO A 346 -6.02 -16.57 15.74
N ALA A 347 -7.32 -16.32 15.56
CA ALA A 347 -8.24 -16.14 16.68
C ALA A 347 -8.03 -17.27 17.69
N ARG A 348 -7.56 -16.92 18.90
CA ARG A 348 -7.35 -17.89 19.98
C ARG A 348 -8.70 -18.56 20.22
N ARG A 349 -8.84 -19.83 19.82
CA ARG A 349 -9.96 -20.66 20.27
C ARG A 349 -9.89 -20.67 21.79
N ILE A 350 -10.76 -19.92 22.46
CA ILE A 350 -11.02 -20.12 23.87
C ILE A 350 -11.66 -21.50 23.96
N VAL A 351 -10.83 -22.51 24.20
CA VAL A 351 -11.30 -23.81 24.64
C VAL A 351 -11.89 -23.55 26.02
N GLY A 352 -13.21 -23.48 26.10
CA GLY A 352 -13.91 -23.41 27.39
C GLY A 352 -13.46 -24.56 28.28
N PRO A 353 -13.48 -24.39 29.62
CA PRO A 353 -13.10 -25.46 30.53
C PRO A 353 -13.91 -26.72 30.20
N PRO A 354 -13.29 -27.92 30.24
CA PRO A 354 -13.99 -29.15 29.95
C PRO A 354 -15.24 -29.24 30.83
N THR A 355 -16.40 -29.34 30.20
CA THR A 355 -17.65 -29.61 30.90
C THR A 355 -17.48 -30.92 31.67
N ALA A 356 -17.50 -30.83 33.00
CA ALA A 356 -17.48 -32.01 33.84
C ALA A 356 -18.65 -32.92 33.43
N PRO A 357 -18.43 -34.24 33.26
CA PRO A 357 -19.53 -35.15 32.95
C PRO A 357 -20.53 -35.13 34.11
N SER A 358 -21.77 -34.76 33.79
CA SER A 358 -22.89 -34.90 34.69
C SER A 358 -23.03 -36.39 35.04
N CYS A 359 -22.79 -36.73 36.30
CA CYS A 359 -23.05 -38.06 36.84
C CYS A 359 -24.56 -38.17 37.09
N PRO A 360 -25.34 -38.95 36.32
CA PRO A 360 -26.70 -39.25 36.68
C PRO A 360 -26.66 -40.41 37.68
N LEU A 361 -27.33 -40.24 38.83
CA LEU A 361 -27.53 -41.23 39.90
C LEU A 361 -26.49 -41.24 41.02
N CYS A 362 -26.56 -40.24 41.91
CA CYS A 362 -26.15 -40.44 43.30
C CYS A 362 -27.08 -39.67 44.24
N TRP A 363 -28.28 -40.21 44.48
CA TRP A 363 -28.99 -40.07 45.76
C TRP A 363 -29.88 -41.30 45.99
N ARG A 364 -29.29 -42.32 46.61
CA ARG A 364 -30.04 -43.33 47.37
C ARG A 364 -30.07 -42.90 48.84
N ARG A 365 -31.29 -42.91 49.39
CA ARG A 365 -31.65 -42.74 50.81
C ARG A 365 -30.93 -43.72 51.74
N SER A 366 -30.58 -43.22 52.93
CA SER A 366 -30.63 -43.88 54.27
C SER A 366 -29.65 -43.11 55.19
N ARG A 367 -29.91 -42.69 56.42
CA ARG A 367 -30.95 -42.89 57.45
C ARG A 367 -30.97 -41.64 58.33
#